data_AF-A0A4V1XSB6-F1
#
_entry.id   AF-A0A4V1XSB6-F1
#
_cell.length_a   1.000
_cell.length_b   1.000
_cell.length_c   1.000
_cell.angle_alpha   90.00
_cell.angle_beta   90.00
_cell.angle_gamma   90.00
#
_symmetry.space_group_name_H-M   'P 1'
#
loop_
_entity.id
_entity.type
_entity.pdbx_description
1 polymer ?
#
loop_
_entity_poly.entity_id
_entity_poly.type
_entity_poly.pdbx_seq_one_letter_code
_entity_poly.pdbx_strand_id
1 'polypeptide(L)'
;MAPAFTETVPWPGKSYIIRHQATGQAITLVDGKVCPDHWNSECNCTARWICNERDGWLGFRNPVSCTYLGIGTSSSRGAIEVVDQGDICARKNPDGGNILLVKQRDSLLKIDVDNRDTLVTSARCGAVWVFSEI
;
A
#
# COMPACT_ATOMS: atom_id res chain seq x y z
N MET A 1 -7.68 -23.06 0.60
CA MET A 1 -8.34 -22.07 -0.27
C MET A 1 -8.33 -20.75 0.49
N ALA A 2 -7.56 -19.75 0.05
CA ALA A 2 -7.58 -18.43 0.70
C ALA A 2 -9.00 -17.83 0.57
N PRO A 3 -9.52 -17.11 1.57
CA PRO A 3 -10.86 -16.55 1.48
C PRO A 3 -10.97 -15.62 0.27
N ALA A 4 -12.08 -15.71 -0.45
CA ALA A 4 -12.39 -14.82 -1.56
C ALA A 4 -12.80 -13.45 -0.98
N PHE A 5 -11.84 -12.56 -0.77
CA PHE A 5 -12.18 -11.19 -0.39
C PHE A 5 -12.74 -10.43 -1.59
N THR A 6 -13.88 -9.80 -1.37
CA THR A 6 -14.47 -8.85 -2.32
C THR A 6 -13.59 -7.59 -2.39
N GLU A 7 -13.35 -7.10 -3.60
CA GLU A 7 -12.69 -5.81 -3.79
C GLU A 7 -13.56 -4.68 -3.23
N THR A 8 -12.94 -3.76 -2.50
CA THR A 8 -13.60 -2.61 -1.88
C THR A 8 -12.89 -1.30 -2.24
N VAL A 9 -13.55 -0.18 -1.99
CA VAL A 9 -12.94 1.15 -2.07
C VAL A 9 -12.37 1.49 -0.68
N PRO A 10 -11.12 2.00 -0.57
CA PRO A 10 -10.57 2.36 0.72
C PRO A 10 -11.34 3.52 1.33
N TRP A 11 -11.73 3.37 2.59
CA TRP A 11 -12.48 4.36 3.35
C TRP A 11 -11.86 4.57 4.74
N PRO A 12 -11.81 5.81 5.25
CA PRO A 12 -11.26 6.09 6.58
C PRO A 12 -11.98 5.28 7.68
N GLY A 13 -11.20 4.79 8.65
CA GLY A 13 -11.67 3.95 9.76
C GLY A 13 -11.78 2.46 9.45
N LYS A 14 -11.50 2.04 8.21
CA LYS A 14 -11.53 0.63 7.79
C LYS A 14 -10.13 0.02 7.73
N SER A 15 -10.06 -1.31 7.83
CA SER A 15 -8.81 -2.07 7.74
C SER A 15 -8.79 -2.87 6.45
N TYR A 16 -7.62 -2.94 5.81
CA TYR A 16 -7.47 -3.60 4.53
C TYR A 16 -6.24 -4.48 4.47
N ILE A 17 -6.33 -5.55 3.69
CA ILE A 17 -5.18 -6.13 2.99
C ILE A 17 -5.12 -5.48 1.60
N ILE A 18 -3.95 -4.96 1.23
CA ILE A 18 -3.71 -4.28 -0.05
C ILE A 18 -2.89 -5.22 -0.94
N ARG A 19 -3.47 -5.73 -2.01
CA ARG A 19 -2.86 -6.76 -2.87
C ARG A 19 -2.56 -6.28 -4.27
N HIS A 20 -1.43 -6.70 -4.81
CA HIS A 20 -1.13 -6.54 -6.22
C HIS A 20 -2.13 -7.36 -7.04
N GLN A 21 -2.78 -6.74 -8.03
CA GLN A 21 -3.87 -7.37 -8.79
C GLN A 21 -3.38 -8.60 -9.57
N ALA A 22 -2.21 -8.52 -10.20
CA ALA A 22 -1.73 -9.58 -11.09
C ALA A 22 -1.09 -10.77 -10.34
N THR A 23 -0.37 -10.51 -9.24
CA THR A 23 0.38 -11.55 -8.51
C THR A 23 -0.33 -12.01 -7.24
N GLY A 24 -1.28 -11.23 -6.72
CA GLY A 24 -1.97 -11.50 -5.46
C GLY A 24 -1.13 -11.27 -4.20
N GLN A 25 0.14 -10.88 -4.33
CA GLN A 25 1.01 -10.53 -3.20
C GLN A 25 0.47 -9.30 -2.47
N ALA A 26 0.53 -9.31 -1.14
CA ALA A 26 0.10 -8.20 -0.30
C ALA A 26 1.27 -7.30 0.06
N ILE A 27 1.00 -6.00 0.20
CA ILE A 27 1.92 -5.08 0.87
C ILE A 27 2.01 -5.49 2.34
N THR A 28 3.18 -5.97 2.76
CA THR A 28 3.39 -6.59 4.07
C THR A 28 4.59 -5.96 4.77
N LEU A 29 4.52 -5.87 6.10
CA LEU A 29 5.65 -5.48 6.94
C LEU A 29 6.44 -6.72 7.39
N VAL A 30 7.63 -6.91 6.85
CA VAL A 30 8.54 -8.01 7.21
C VAL A 30 9.83 -7.43 7.76
N ASP A 31 10.18 -7.78 9.01
CA ASP A 31 11.39 -7.30 9.70
C ASP A 31 11.58 -5.76 9.61
N GLY A 32 10.49 -5.01 9.77
CA GLY A 32 10.48 -3.55 9.73
C GLY A 32 10.57 -2.94 8.33
N LYS A 33 10.51 -3.74 7.26
CA LYS A 33 10.53 -3.29 5.87
C LYS A 33 9.21 -3.59 5.18
N VAL A 34 8.80 -2.71 4.27
CA VAL A 34 7.61 -2.92 3.45
C VAL A 34 8.03 -3.67 2.19
N CYS A 35 7.41 -4.81 1.93
CA CYS A 35 7.63 -5.57 0.71
C CYS A 35 6.32 -6.21 0.21
N PRO A 36 6.20 -6.52 -1.10
CA PRO A 36 5.22 -7.46 -1.59
C PRO A 36 5.55 -8.87 -1.07
N ASP A 37 4.58 -9.54 -0.46
CA ASP A 37 4.76 -10.92 0.03
C ASP A 37 3.48 -11.74 -0.14
N HIS A 38 3.61 -13.06 -0.15
CA HIS A 38 2.47 -13.96 -0.18
C HIS A 38 1.69 -13.86 1.13
N TRP A 39 0.47 -13.38 1.04
CA TRP A 39 -0.42 -13.29 2.19
C TRP A 39 -0.91 -14.68 2.61
N ASN A 40 -0.68 -15.04 3.87
CA ASN A 40 -1.25 -16.19 4.54
C ASN A 40 -1.84 -15.79 5.91
N SER A 41 -2.49 -16.72 6.61
CA SER A 41 -3.14 -16.44 7.90
C SER A 41 -2.17 -16.01 9.02
N GLU A 42 -0.89 -16.37 8.92
CA GLU A 42 0.15 -16.02 9.89
C GLU A 42 0.61 -14.56 9.71
N CYS A 43 0.59 -14.05 8.47
CA CYS A 43 0.92 -12.66 8.13
C CYS A 43 -0.23 -11.67 8.35
N ASN A 44 -1.35 -12.07 8.96
CA ASN A 44 -2.56 -11.24 9.06
C ASN A 44 -2.32 -9.88 9.75
N CYS A 45 -1.46 -9.80 10.76
CA CYS A 45 -1.19 -8.54 11.47
C CYS A 45 -0.18 -7.65 10.73
N THR A 46 0.77 -8.25 10.00
CA THR A 46 1.82 -7.54 9.27
C THR A 46 1.36 -7.03 7.91
N ALA A 47 0.36 -7.69 7.29
CA ALA A 47 -0.27 -7.27 6.04
C ALA A 47 -1.52 -6.39 6.24
N ARG A 48 -1.98 -6.19 7.49
CA ARG A 48 -3.11 -5.32 7.82
C ARG A 48 -2.71 -3.86 7.82
N TRP A 49 -3.49 -3.04 7.14
CA TRP A 49 -3.34 -1.59 7.09
C TRP A 49 -4.64 -0.89 7.46
N ILE A 50 -4.60 -0.08 8.51
CA ILE A 50 -5.72 0.75 8.95
C ILE A 50 -5.71 2.03 8.11
N CYS A 51 -6.79 2.28 7.38
CA CYS A 51 -6.98 3.48 6.60
C CYS A 51 -7.43 4.62 7.52
N ASN A 52 -6.65 5.70 7.57
CA ASN A 52 -6.94 6.93 8.29
C ASN A 52 -7.02 8.09 7.28
N GLU A 53 -7.65 9.19 7.68
CA GLU A 53 -7.66 10.43 6.88
C GLU A 53 -7.05 11.57 7.69
N ARG A 54 -6.26 12.40 7.02
CA ARG A 54 -5.78 13.68 7.55
C ARG A 54 -5.58 14.66 6.39
N ASP A 55 -6.12 15.86 6.52
CA ASP A 55 -6.00 16.94 5.52
C ASP A 55 -6.41 16.52 4.09
N GLY A 56 -7.40 15.61 3.99
CA GLY A 56 -7.87 15.05 2.73
C GLY A 56 -6.98 13.96 2.12
N TRP A 57 -5.91 13.55 2.80
CA TRP A 57 -5.04 12.44 2.41
C TRP A 57 -5.37 11.17 3.17
N LEU A 58 -5.32 10.02 2.49
CA LEU A 58 -5.37 8.73 3.15
C LEU A 58 -4.00 8.37 3.72
N GLY A 59 -3.99 7.81 4.92
CA GLY A 59 -2.83 7.18 5.53
C GLY A 59 -3.11 5.71 5.81
N PHE A 60 -2.20 4.82 5.43
CA PHE A 60 -2.31 3.39 5.70
C PHE A 60 -1.36 3.00 6.81
N ARG A 61 -1.89 2.83 8.02
CA ARG A 61 -1.11 2.56 9.24
C ARG A 61 -1.06 1.07 9.56
N ASN A 62 0.13 0.52 9.79
CA ASN A 62 0.27 -0.83 10.31
C ASN A 62 -0.03 -0.85 11.83
N PRO A 63 -0.87 -1.76 12.32
CA PRO A 63 -1.24 -1.80 13.75
C PRO A 63 -0.10 -2.25 14.66
N VAL A 64 0.87 -3.02 14.16
CA VAL A 64 1.99 -3.58 14.94
C VAL A 64 3.09 -2.53 15.11
N SER A 65 3.59 -1.97 14.02
CA SER A 65 4.68 -0.97 14.07
C SER A 65 4.20 0.44 14.39
N CYS A 66 2.89 0.69 14.34
CA CYS A 66 2.31 2.02 14.53
C CYS A 66 2.72 3.07 13.50
N THR A 67 3.31 2.65 12.38
CA THR A 67 3.82 3.48 11.29
C THR A 67 2.96 3.38 10.03
N TYR A 68 3.16 4.30 9.08
CA TYR A 68 2.38 4.45 7.86
C TYR A 68 3.17 4.02 6.61
N LEU A 69 2.47 3.59 5.55
CA LEU A 69 3.05 3.50 4.21
C LEU A 69 3.40 4.89 3.68
N GLY A 70 4.63 5.09 3.23
CA GLY A 70 5.03 6.33 2.58
C GLY A 70 6.38 6.25 1.89
N ILE A 71 6.89 7.38 1.43
CA ILE A 71 8.21 7.45 0.79
C ILE A 71 9.27 7.57 1.87
N GLY A 72 10.28 6.69 1.83
CA GLY A 72 11.43 6.76 2.73
C GLY A 72 12.17 8.10 2.61
N THR A 73 12.44 8.75 3.73
CA THR A 73 13.02 10.11 3.81
C THR A 73 14.44 10.19 3.25
N SER A 74 15.20 9.09 3.32
CA SER A 74 16.54 8.97 2.76
C SER A 74 16.55 8.44 1.32
N SER A 75 15.40 8.07 0.75
CA SER A 75 15.36 7.36 -0.52
C SER A 75 15.44 8.33 -1.70
N SER A 76 16.64 8.49 -2.27
CA SER A 76 16.82 9.18 -3.56
C SER A 76 16.11 8.45 -4.72
N ARG A 77 15.75 7.19 -4.51
CA ARG A 77 15.04 6.31 -5.46
C ARG A 77 13.54 6.19 -5.20
N GLY A 78 13.02 6.86 -4.17
CA GLY A 78 11.60 6.83 -3.84
C GLY A 78 11.12 5.42 -3.49
N ALA A 79 11.80 4.75 -2.57
CA ALA A 79 11.35 3.47 -2.03
C ALA A 79 10.12 3.69 -1.13
N ILE A 80 9.19 2.74 -1.15
CA ILE A 80 8.10 2.73 -0.17
C ILE A 80 8.58 2.07 1.11
N GLU A 81 8.43 2.78 2.22
CA GLU A 81 8.90 2.38 3.54
C GLU A 81 7.82 2.62 4.59
N VAL A 82 8.10 2.20 5.82
CA VAL A 82 7.35 2.65 6.99
C VAL A 82 7.85 4.01 7.44
N VAL A 83 6.92 4.94 7.64
CA VAL A 83 7.21 6.32 8.02
C VAL A 83 6.26 6.78 9.13
N ASP A 84 6.60 7.86 9.83
CA ASP A 84 5.74 8.45 10.85
C ASP A 84 4.43 8.99 10.25
N GLN A 85 4.48 9.35 8.96
CA GLN A 85 3.37 9.93 8.24
C GLN A 85 3.44 9.60 6.75
N GLY A 86 2.35 9.03 6.21
CA GLY A 86 2.16 8.77 4.79
C GLY A 86 0.92 9.48 4.26
N ASP A 87 1.06 10.16 3.12
CA ASP A 87 -0.03 10.84 2.41
C ASP A 87 -0.25 10.13 1.06
N ILE A 88 -1.35 9.38 0.97
CA ILE A 88 -1.69 8.55 -0.19
C ILE A 88 -3.07 8.93 -0.75
N CYS A 89 -3.19 8.89 -2.06
CA CYS A 89 -4.43 8.97 -2.81
C CYS A 89 -4.64 7.64 -3.54
N ALA A 90 -5.80 7.02 -3.37
CA ALA A 90 -6.21 5.87 -4.18
C ALA A 90 -7.09 6.36 -5.35
N ARG A 91 -6.71 6.05 -6.58
CA ARG A 91 -7.51 6.35 -7.78
C ARG A 91 -8.01 5.07 -8.41
N LYS A 92 -9.32 5.00 -8.69
CA LYS A 92 -9.89 3.84 -9.36
C LYS A 92 -9.28 3.69 -10.76
N ASN A 93 -8.85 2.48 -11.10
CA ASN A 93 -8.39 2.13 -12.44
C ASN A 93 -9.60 1.71 -13.30
N PRO A 94 -9.74 2.18 -14.56
CA PRO A 94 -10.86 1.81 -15.43
C PRO A 94 -11.05 0.30 -15.60
N ASP A 95 -9.95 -0.46 -15.57
CA ASP A 95 -9.97 -1.92 -15.72
C ASP A 95 -10.18 -2.67 -14.38
N GLY A 96 -10.56 -1.96 -13.32
CA GLY A 96 -10.70 -2.50 -11.96
C GLY A 96 -9.44 -2.34 -11.12
N GLY A 97 -9.57 -2.48 -9.79
CA GLY A 97 -8.51 -2.13 -8.85
C GLY A 97 -8.28 -0.62 -8.72
N ASN A 98 -7.16 -0.26 -8.10
CA ASN A 98 -6.78 1.12 -7.80
C ASN A 98 -5.31 1.36 -8.11
N ILE A 99 -4.98 2.53 -8.61
CA ILE A 99 -3.61 3.06 -8.61
C ILE A 99 -3.41 3.82 -7.31
N LEU A 100 -2.39 3.44 -6.53
CA LEU A 100 -2.00 4.19 -5.35
C LEU A 100 -0.99 5.25 -5.73
N LEU A 101 -1.23 6.47 -5.27
CA LEU A 101 -0.37 7.61 -5.48
C LEU A 101 0.10 8.11 -4.13
N VAL A 102 1.40 8.23 -3.94
CA VAL A 102 2.00 8.80 -2.74
C VAL A 102 2.52 10.21 -3.03
N LYS A 103 2.28 11.11 -2.09
CA LYS A 103 2.74 12.51 -2.18
C LYS A 103 4.25 12.58 -1.99
N GLN A 104 4.93 13.26 -2.90
CA GLN A 104 6.33 13.64 -2.77
C GLN A 104 6.47 15.13 -3.05
N ARG A 105 6.65 15.94 -2.00
CA ARG A 105 6.63 17.41 -2.09
C ARG A 105 5.38 17.88 -2.86
N ASP A 106 5.56 18.41 -4.06
CA ASP A 106 4.51 18.96 -4.93
C ASP A 106 4.03 17.97 -6.01
N SER A 107 4.50 16.73 -5.99
CA SER A 107 4.16 15.69 -6.98
C SER A 107 3.40 14.52 -6.35
N LEU A 108 2.66 13.81 -7.19
CA LEU A 108 2.10 12.50 -6.87
C LEU A 108 2.77 11.44 -7.72
N LEU A 109 3.39 10.47 -7.06
CA LEU A 109 4.04 9.34 -7.72
C LEU A 109 3.24 8.06 -7.47
N LYS A 110 3.15 7.21 -8.47
CA LYS A 110 2.45 5.94 -8.37
C LYS A 110 3.29 4.95 -7.57
N ILE A 111 2.65 4.14 -6.75
CA ILE A 111 3.28 2.99 -6.10
C ILE A 111 3.28 1.82 -7.08
N ASP A 112 4.47 1.30 -7.34
CA ASP A 112 4.73 0.23 -8.29
C ASP A 112 5.61 -0.85 -7.66
N VAL A 113 5.77 -1.96 -8.36
CA VAL A 113 6.70 -3.04 -8.00
C VAL A 113 7.79 -3.10 -9.07
N ASP A 114 9.05 -3.01 -8.66
CA ASP A 114 10.18 -3.11 -9.60
C ASP A 114 10.49 -4.58 -9.97
N ASN A 115 11.51 -4.78 -10.81
CA ASN A 115 11.92 -6.11 -11.26
C ASN A 115 12.58 -6.98 -10.18
N ARG A 116 12.71 -6.47 -8.95
CA ARG A 116 13.25 -7.18 -7.78
C ARG A 116 12.17 -7.38 -6.72
N ASP A 117 10.90 -7.29 -7.11
CA ASP A 117 9.76 -7.37 -6.21
C ASP A 117 9.84 -6.36 -5.06
N THR A 118 10.37 -5.16 -5.32
CA THR A 118 10.46 -4.09 -4.33
C THR A 118 9.43 -3.00 -4.61
N LEU A 119 8.80 -2.47 -3.56
CA LEU A 119 7.87 -1.35 -3.69
C LEU A 119 8.63 -0.05 -3.93
N VAL A 120 8.30 0.59 -5.04
CA VAL A 120 8.95 1.83 -5.50
C VAL A 120 7.92 2.85 -5.94
N THR A 121 8.34 4.10 -5.98
CA THR A 121 7.58 5.17 -6.63
C THR A 121 7.94 5.29 -8.10
N SER A 122 6.96 5.62 -8.93
CA SER A 122 7.16 5.84 -10.36
C SER A 122 6.24 6.94 -10.87
N ALA A 123 6.78 7.86 -11.67
CA ALA A 123 5.97 8.87 -12.36
C ALA A 123 5.20 8.26 -13.55
N ARG A 124 5.78 7.21 -14.16
CA ARG A 124 5.29 6.63 -15.42
C ARG A 124 4.41 5.41 -15.18
N CYS A 125 4.99 4.40 -14.56
CA CYS A 125 4.36 3.11 -14.30
C CYS A 125 3.64 3.12 -12.95
N GLY A 126 2.67 2.24 -12.77
CA GLY A 126 1.97 2.09 -11.51
C GLY A 126 1.28 0.74 -11.47
N ALA A 127 1.52 0.01 -10.41
CA ALA A 127 0.87 -1.26 -10.16
C ALA A 127 -0.61 -1.04 -9.85
N VAL A 128 -1.43 -2.04 -10.17
CA VAL A 128 -2.85 -2.05 -9.82
C VAL A 128 -3.03 -2.80 -8.50
N TRP A 129 -3.69 -2.15 -7.56
CA TRP A 129 -3.88 -2.62 -6.19
C TRP A 129 -5.36 -2.89 -5.89
N VAL A 130 -5.64 -4.01 -5.24
CA VAL A 130 -6.96 -4.45 -4.80
C VAL A 130 -7.03 -4.33 -3.29
N PHE A 131 -8.04 -3.62 -2.78
CA PHE A 131 -8.32 -3.54 -1.35
C PHE A 131 -9.32 -4.61 -0.94
N SER A 132 -9.00 -5.31 0.13
CA SER A 132 -9.85 -6.33 0.74
C SER A 132 -10.08 -5.95 2.20
N GLU A 133 -11.31 -5.53 2.53
CA GLU A 133 -11.69 -5.19 3.90
C GLU A 133 -11.64 -6.42 4.81
N ILE A 134 -11.18 -6.25 6.04
CA ILE A 134 -11.03 -7.30 7.07
C ILE A 134 -11.58 -6.89 8.43
#